data_AF-A0A817KPF2-F1
#
_entry.id   AF-A0A817KPF2-F1
#
_cell.length_a   1.000
_cell.length_b   1.000
_cell.length_c   1.000
_cell.angle_alpha   90.00
_cell.angle_beta   90.00
_cell.angle_gamma   90.00
#
_symmetry.space_group_name_H-M   'P 1'
#
loop_
_entity.id
_entity.type
_entity.pdbx_description
1 polymer ?
#
loop_
_entity_poly.entity_id
_entity_poly.type
_entity_poly.pdbx_seq_one_letter_code
_entity_poly.pdbx_strand_id
1 'polypeptide(L)'
;MAIRNNNEKEPIEVYRGFTIASEHVNQEYKAGLQFLWPTFTSTSRNRDVAHGFGNYIFEIDASADDSTYRTDISKYSDYPEEQEVLFYPYSGYLVKNIMYDGKIIQLKCIDRLQVESSSAKQISDVVKIFDSSRKIFAYFNKNNNSVHWCYADKPNKKFLIAANGNGYWDAPYRYHHRNGYFIDKGHNIWEEYQNDKLYSTFTRVESDNN
;
A
#
# COMPACT_ATOMS: atom_id res chain seq x y z
N MET A 1 -18.78 -8.66 -17.62
CA MET A 1 -17.75 -7.93 -16.86
C MET A 1 -17.06 -6.99 -17.86
N ALA A 2 -17.37 -5.68 -17.83
CA ALA A 2 -17.10 -4.78 -18.97
C ALA A 2 -15.60 -4.53 -19.25
N ILE A 3 -14.75 -4.51 -18.23
CA ILE A 3 -13.31 -4.20 -18.36
C ILE A 3 -12.49 -5.39 -18.89
N ARG A 4 -12.88 -6.64 -18.55
CA ARG A 4 -12.14 -7.84 -18.99
C ARG A 4 -12.30 -8.17 -20.47
N ASN A 5 -13.28 -7.57 -21.15
CA ASN A 5 -13.56 -7.87 -22.54
C ASN A 5 -12.71 -7.05 -23.53
N ASN A 6 -11.97 -6.05 -23.04
CA ASN A 6 -11.04 -5.25 -23.84
C ASN A 6 -9.61 -5.72 -23.56
N ASN A 7 -9.12 -6.64 -24.38
CA ASN A 7 -7.77 -7.21 -24.30
C ASN A 7 -6.69 -6.33 -24.97
N GLU A 8 -6.96 -5.04 -25.17
CA GLU A 8 -5.98 -4.12 -25.75
C GLU A 8 -4.88 -3.83 -24.71
N LYS A 9 -3.85 -4.67 -24.75
CA LYS A 9 -2.60 -4.50 -24.01
C LYS A 9 -1.65 -3.57 -24.76
N GLU A 10 -2.16 -2.50 -25.37
CA GLU A 10 -1.26 -1.52 -25.96
C GLU A 10 -0.44 -0.87 -24.84
N PRO A 11 0.89 -0.75 -25.01
CA PRO A 11 1.71 0.04 -24.12
C PRO A 11 1.12 1.45 -24.02
N ILE A 12 0.82 1.88 -22.80
CA ILE A 12 0.20 3.17 -22.55
C ILE A 12 0.85 3.83 -21.36
N GLU A 13 1.14 5.12 -21.51
CA GLU A 13 1.52 5.98 -20.41
C GLU A 13 0.30 6.76 -19.94
N VAL A 14 0.04 6.71 -18.63
CA VAL A 14 -1.09 7.41 -18.00
C VAL A 14 -0.65 8.13 -16.74
N TYR A 15 -1.47 9.07 -16.31
CA TYR A 15 -1.17 9.99 -15.24
C TYR A 15 -2.28 9.99 -14.19
N ARG A 16 -1.91 10.09 -12.92
CA ARG A 16 -2.87 10.27 -11.82
C ARG A 16 -2.40 11.37 -10.89
N GLY A 17 -3.17 12.44 -10.81
CA GLY A 17 -3.01 13.44 -9.75
C GLY A 17 -3.43 12.87 -8.42
N PHE A 18 -2.67 13.19 -7.37
CA PHE A 18 -2.99 12.78 -6.02
C PHE A 18 -2.59 13.85 -5.02
N THR A 19 -3.46 14.11 -4.05
CA THR A 19 -3.16 15.07 -2.97
C THR A 19 -2.58 14.32 -1.79
N ILE A 20 -1.28 14.52 -1.54
CA ILE A 20 -0.53 13.82 -0.49
C ILE A 20 0.56 14.73 0.10
N ALA A 21 0.76 14.64 1.41
CA ALA A 21 1.81 15.39 2.09
C ALA A 21 3.20 14.87 1.68
N SER A 22 4.16 15.77 1.50
CA SER A 22 5.52 15.39 1.11
C SER A 22 6.19 14.46 2.12
N GLU A 23 5.90 14.65 3.41
CA GLU A 23 6.36 13.80 4.51
C GLU A 23 5.85 12.36 4.33
N HIS A 24 4.60 12.20 3.91
CA HIS A 24 4.04 10.88 3.65
C HIS A 24 4.71 10.22 2.44
N VAL A 25 4.97 10.97 1.37
CA VAL A 25 5.68 10.45 0.20
C VAL A 25 7.06 9.93 0.59
N ASN A 26 7.80 10.71 1.38
CA ASN A 26 9.14 10.36 1.86
C ASN A 26 9.16 9.10 2.75
N GLN A 27 8.07 8.86 3.49
CA GLN A 27 7.96 7.71 4.39
C GLN A 27 7.55 6.44 3.64
N GLU A 28 6.56 6.54 2.76
CA GLU A 28 5.88 5.37 2.20
C GLU A 28 6.38 4.96 0.82
N TYR A 29 6.93 5.88 0.01
CA TYR A 29 7.38 5.57 -1.34
C TYR A 29 8.90 5.54 -1.42
N LYS A 30 9.43 4.45 -1.98
CA LYS A 30 10.86 4.28 -2.26
C LYS A 30 11.03 3.55 -3.59
N ALA A 31 12.06 3.89 -4.36
CA ALA A 31 12.39 3.15 -5.56
C ALA A 31 12.58 1.65 -5.24
N GLY A 32 12.01 0.78 -6.07
CA GLY A 32 11.97 -0.66 -5.85
C GLY A 32 10.76 -1.16 -5.07
N LEU A 33 9.97 -0.28 -4.45
CA LEU A 33 8.75 -0.66 -3.76
C LEU A 33 7.72 -1.25 -4.73
N GLN A 34 7.14 -2.38 -4.36
CA GLN A 34 6.03 -3.02 -5.06
C GLN A 34 4.78 -3.00 -4.18
N PHE A 35 3.63 -2.64 -4.76
CA PHE A 35 2.35 -2.59 -4.02
C PHE A 35 1.16 -2.86 -4.95
N LEU A 36 0.00 -3.11 -4.33
CA LEU A 36 -1.29 -3.23 -5.02
C LEU A 36 -2.19 -2.07 -4.60
N TRP A 37 -2.94 -1.49 -5.53
CA TRP A 37 -4.06 -0.62 -5.17
C TRP A 37 -5.37 -1.41 -5.08
N PRO A 38 -6.03 -1.50 -3.92
CA PRO A 38 -7.18 -2.38 -3.72
C PRO A 38 -8.47 -1.89 -4.38
N THR A 39 -8.51 -0.63 -4.83
CA THR A 39 -9.67 -0.01 -5.48
C THR A 39 -9.44 0.16 -6.97
N PHE A 40 -10.51 0.49 -7.70
CA PHE A 40 -10.36 1.04 -9.04
C PHE A 40 -9.44 2.27 -8.99
N THR A 41 -8.60 2.41 -10.01
CA THR A 41 -7.69 3.55 -10.13
C THR A 41 -8.00 4.30 -11.41
N SER A 42 -8.59 5.48 -11.28
CA SER A 42 -8.78 6.42 -12.39
C SER A 42 -7.47 7.09 -12.75
N THR A 43 -7.18 7.16 -14.04
CA THR A 43 -5.99 7.79 -14.60
C THR A 43 -6.39 8.54 -15.87
N SER A 44 -5.57 9.48 -16.32
CA SER A 44 -5.77 10.23 -17.57
C SER A 44 -4.62 9.97 -18.52
N ARG A 45 -4.86 9.96 -19.84
CA ARG A 45 -3.77 10.07 -20.83
C ARG A 45 -3.21 11.49 -20.95
N ASN A 46 -3.92 12.48 -20.43
CA ASN A 46 -3.52 13.88 -20.44
C ASN A 46 -2.86 14.25 -19.11
N ARG A 47 -1.55 14.50 -19.15
CA ARG A 47 -0.74 14.85 -17.98
C ARG A 47 -1.21 16.14 -17.30
N ASP A 48 -1.59 17.15 -18.08
CA ASP A 48 -1.99 18.46 -17.54
C ASP A 48 -3.34 18.36 -16.81
N VAL A 49 -4.26 17.55 -17.36
CA VAL A 49 -5.52 17.22 -16.69
C VAL A 49 -5.25 16.50 -15.38
N ALA A 50 -4.42 15.46 -15.39
CA ALA A 50 -4.06 14.73 -14.17
C ALA A 50 -3.40 15.64 -13.11
N HIS A 51 -2.53 16.57 -13.51
CA HIS A 51 -1.90 17.54 -12.61
C HIS A 51 -2.93 18.40 -11.86
N GLY A 52 -4.08 18.68 -12.47
CA GLY A 52 -5.16 19.45 -11.86
C GLY A 52 -5.79 18.81 -10.61
N PHE A 53 -5.62 17.50 -10.42
CA PHE A 53 -6.26 16.73 -9.33
C PHE A 53 -5.41 16.56 -8.07
N GLY A 54 -4.19 17.12 -8.01
CA GLY A 54 -3.39 17.01 -6.81
C GLY A 54 -2.04 17.73 -6.84
N ASN A 55 -1.30 17.61 -5.75
CA ASN A 55 0.03 18.21 -5.61
C ASN A 55 1.17 17.25 -6.00
N TYR A 56 0.88 15.96 -6.19
CA TYR A 56 1.78 14.96 -6.76
C TYR A 56 1.16 14.32 -8.00
N ILE A 57 2.03 13.87 -8.91
CA ILE A 57 1.64 13.04 -10.06
C ILE A 57 2.26 11.67 -9.94
N PHE A 58 1.44 10.64 -10.14
CA PHE A 58 1.91 9.32 -10.54
C PHE A 58 1.99 9.25 -12.07
N GLU A 59 3.19 9.05 -12.60
CA GLU A 59 3.43 8.75 -14.03
C GLU A 59 3.51 7.23 -14.14
N ILE A 60 2.57 6.59 -14.83
CA ILE A 60 2.39 5.14 -14.81
C ILE A 60 2.68 4.58 -16.21
N ASP A 61 3.77 3.84 -16.31
CA ASP A 61 4.11 3.03 -17.48
C ASP A 61 3.36 1.70 -17.43
N ALA A 62 2.36 1.58 -18.29
CA ALA A 62 1.50 0.42 -18.44
C ALA A 62 1.88 -0.34 -19.73
N SER A 63 2.98 -1.09 -19.67
CA SER A 63 3.54 -1.85 -20.80
C SER A 63 2.68 -3.07 -21.20
N ALA A 64 2.81 -3.54 -22.44
CA ALA A 64 2.07 -4.73 -22.92
C ALA A 64 2.33 -6.02 -22.11
N ASP A 65 3.48 -6.10 -21.44
CA ASP A 65 3.93 -7.30 -20.74
C ASP A 65 3.41 -7.41 -19.30
N ASP A 66 2.58 -6.46 -18.84
CA ASP A 66 1.93 -6.55 -17.53
C ASP A 66 0.62 -7.37 -17.57
N SER A 67 0.17 -7.84 -16.40
CA SER A 67 -1.09 -8.57 -16.24
C SER A 67 -2.24 -7.68 -15.76
N THR A 68 -2.05 -6.37 -15.76
CA THR A 68 -2.97 -5.40 -15.19
C THR A 68 -4.06 -5.03 -16.19
N TYR A 69 -5.32 -5.32 -15.82
CA TYR A 69 -6.48 -4.95 -16.62
C TYR A 69 -6.77 -3.46 -16.51
N ARG A 70 -6.97 -2.81 -17.66
CA ARG A 70 -7.30 -1.40 -17.80
C ARG A 70 -8.21 -1.21 -19.00
N THR A 71 -9.05 -0.18 -18.98
CA THR A 71 -9.85 0.17 -20.16
C THR A 71 -9.96 1.68 -20.29
N ASP A 72 -9.94 2.14 -21.54
CA ASP A 72 -10.37 3.49 -21.88
C ASP A 72 -11.88 3.62 -21.65
N ILE A 73 -12.27 4.56 -20.80
CA ILE A 73 -13.68 4.88 -20.55
C ILE A 73 -14.07 6.28 -21.02
N SER A 74 -13.18 7.00 -21.72
CA SER A 74 -13.41 8.37 -22.19
C SER A 74 -14.70 8.47 -23.01
N LYS A 75 -14.99 7.48 -23.87
CA LYS A 75 -16.21 7.44 -24.70
C LYS A 75 -17.52 7.22 -23.93
N TYR A 76 -17.43 6.81 -22.66
CA TYR A 76 -18.56 6.60 -21.77
C TYR A 76 -18.63 7.65 -20.65
N SER A 77 -17.60 8.49 -20.52
CA SER A 77 -17.53 9.54 -19.51
C SER A 77 -18.33 10.77 -19.95
N ASP A 78 -18.92 11.47 -18.99
CA ASP A 78 -19.49 12.81 -19.21
C ASP A 78 -18.40 13.86 -19.51
N TYR A 79 -17.13 13.54 -19.21
CA TYR A 79 -15.94 14.37 -19.43
C TYR A 79 -14.92 13.65 -20.32
N PRO A 80 -15.21 13.44 -21.62
CA PRO A 80 -14.35 12.70 -22.53
C PRO A 80 -12.96 13.34 -22.72
N GLU A 81 -12.83 14.65 -22.52
CA GLU A 81 -11.58 15.40 -22.57
C GLU A 81 -10.60 15.04 -21.45
N GLU A 82 -11.07 14.43 -20.36
CA GLU A 82 -10.19 13.90 -19.32
C GLU A 82 -9.43 12.66 -19.78
N GLN A 83 -9.80 12.07 -20.91
CA GLN A 83 -9.13 10.91 -21.51
C GLN A 83 -8.93 9.77 -20.49
N GLU A 84 -9.97 9.48 -19.72
CA GLU A 84 -9.89 8.58 -18.57
C GLU A 84 -9.63 7.13 -18.99
N VAL A 85 -8.61 6.55 -18.34
CA VAL A 85 -8.28 5.13 -18.37
C VAL A 85 -8.47 4.57 -16.96
N LEU A 86 -9.36 3.59 -16.83
CA LEU A 86 -9.72 3.00 -15.56
C LEU A 86 -9.01 1.66 -15.36
N PHE A 87 -8.22 1.56 -14.30
CA PHE A 87 -7.51 0.35 -13.88
C PHE A 87 -8.35 -0.47 -12.92
N TYR A 88 -8.24 -1.80 -13.03
CA TYR A 88 -8.99 -2.73 -12.20
C TYR A 88 -8.47 -2.77 -10.75
N PRO A 89 -9.31 -3.10 -9.75
CA PRO A 89 -8.87 -3.34 -8.38
C PRO A 89 -7.73 -4.36 -8.31
N TYR A 90 -6.83 -4.14 -7.35
CA TYR A 90 -5.62 -4.94 -7.12
C TYR A 90 -4.64 -4.93 -8.30
N SER A 91 -4.61 -3.82 -9.05
CA SER A 91 -3.55 -3.55 -10.01
C SER A 91 -2.20 -3.43 -9.30
N GLY A 92 -1.15 -4.00 -9.88
CA GLY A 92 0.19 -4.05 -9.29
C GLY A 92 1.12 -2.99 -9.87
N TYR A 93 1.90 -2.36 -8.99
CA TYR A 93 2.81 -1.27 -9.36
C TYR A 93 4.18 -1.43 -8.71
N LEU A 94 5.21 -1.06 -9.46
CA LEU A 94 6.59 -0.93 -9.02
C LEU A 94 6.99 0.55 -9.08
N VAL A 95 7.47 1.11 -7.97
CA VAL A 95 8.08 2.44 -7.94
C VAL A 95 9.43 2.37 -8.65
N LYS A 96 9.53 3.02 -9.80
CA LYS A 96 10.76 3.11 -10.60
C LYS A 96 11.66 4.22 -10.09
N ASN A 97 11.09 5.39 -9.85
CA ASN A 97 11.82 6.59 -9.46
C ASN A 97 10.90 7.58 -8.72
N ILE A 98 11.49 8.48 -7.94
CA ILE A 98 10.79 9.56 -7.25
C ILE A 98 11.56 10.86 -7.49
N MET A 99 10.89 11.84 -8.08
CA MET A 99 11.42 13.18 -8.30
C MET A 99 10.75 14.14 -7.31
N TYR A 100 11.41 14.40 -6.19
CA TYR A 100 10.83 15.18 -5.09
C TYR A 100 10.53 16.63 -5.47
N ASP A 101 11.45 17.29 -6.19
CA ASP A 101 11.27 18.70 -6.61
C ASP A 101 10.10 18.85 -7.60
N GLY A 102 9.99 17.90 -8.52
CA GLY A 102 8.89 17.83 -9.48
C GLY A 102 7.59 17.26 -8.92
N LYS A 103 7.63 16.72 -7.69
CA LYS A 103 6.52 15.98 -7.04
C LYS A 103 5.95 14.87 -7.94
N ILE A 104 6.84 14.11 -8.56
CA ILE A 104 6.48 13.02 -9.48
C ILE A 104 6.96 11.69 -8.89
N ILE A 105 6.09 10.68 -8.95
CA ILE A 105 6.40 9.30 -8.62
C ILE A 105 6.20 8.47 -9.89
N GLN A 106 7.26 7.89 -10.41
CA GLN A 106 7.21 7.07 -11.61
C GLN A 106 6.94 5.62 -11.22
N LEU A 107 5.86 5.08 -11.77
CA LEU A 107 5.39 3.71 -11.55
C LEU A 107 5.51 2.91 -12.83
N LYS A 108 5.76 1.61 -12.69
CA LYS A 108 5.59 0.63 -13.76
C LYS A 108 4.55 -0.39 -13.33
N CYS A 109 3.59 -0.71 -14.20
CA CYS A 109 2.67 -1.81 -13.97
C CYS A 109 3.42 -3.15 -13.97
N ILE A 110 3.09 -4.00 -13.01
CA ILE A 110 3.69 -5.33 -12.85
C ILE A 110 2.60 -6.35 -12.57
N ASP A 111 2.94 -7.64 -12.71
CA ASP A 111 1.97 -8.70 -12.46
C ASP A 111 1.57 -8.71 -10.98
N ARG A 112 0.26 -8.74 -10.71
CA ARG A 112 -0.27 -8.93 -9.36
C ARG A 112 0.36 -10.14 -8.67
N LEU A 113 0.53 -11.26 -9.37
CA LEU A 113 1.14 -12.47 -8.81
C LEU A 113 2.62 -12.26 -8.46
N GLN A 114 3.32 -11.39 -9.19
CA GLN A 114 4.67 -10.99 -8.85
C GLN A 114 4.69 -10.22 -7.53
N VAL A 115 3.79 -9.24 -7.36
CA VAL A 115 3.67 -8.49 -6.10
C VAL A 115 3.32 -9.43 -4.94
N GLU A 116 2.31 -10.28 -5.10
CA GLU A 116 1.87 -11.22 -4.07
C GLU A 116 3.00 -12.21 -3.71
N SER A 117 3.74 -12.72 -4.69
CA SER A 117 4.85 -13.66 -4.44
C SER A 117 6.09 -13.00 -3.84
N SER A 118 6.42 -11.76 -4.22
CA SER A 118 7.47 -10.98 -3.54
C SER A 118 7.07 -10.63 -2.11
N SER A 119 5.78 -10.37 -1.89
CA SER A 119 5.21 -10.12 -0.56
C SER A 119 5.19 -11.38 0.31
N ALA A 120 5.01 -12.56 -0.31
CA ALA A 120 4.99 -13.85 0.35
C ALA A 120 6.40 -14.36 0.71
N LYS A 121 7.45 -13.87 0.04
CA LYS A 121 8.82 -14.36 0.21
C LYS A 121 9.62 -13.74 1.36
N GLN A 122 9.05 -12.83 2.14
CA GLN A 122 9.64 -12.39 3.39
C GLN A 122 8.51 -12.08 4.39
N ILE A 123 8.31 -12.99 5.35
CA ILE A 123 8.13 -12.74 6.78
C ILE A 123 8.07 -14.11 7.43
N SER A 124 9.22 -14.56 7.93
CA SER A 124 9.39 -15.88 8.55
C SER A 124 8.86 -15.96 9.97
N ASP A 125 8.55 -14.83 10.64
CA ASP A 125 8.52 -14.83 12.09
C ASP A 125 7.29 -14.13 12.65
N VAL A 126 6.77 -14.72 13.72
CA VAL A 126 5.93 -14.00 14.66
C VAL A 126 6.76 -12.83 15.21
N VAL A 127 6.47 -11.61 14.79
CA VAL A 127 7.19 -10.45 15.32
C VAL A 127 6.62 -10.16 16.71
N LYS A 128 7.40 -10.42 17.76
CA LYS A 128 7.11 -10.02 19.13
C LYS A 128 7.65 -8.59 19.30
N ILE A 129 6.80 -7.65 19.69
CA ILE A 129 7.19 -6.30 20.06
C ILE A 129 6.77 -6.04 21.51
N PHE A 130 7.55 -5.23 22.24
CA PHE A 130 7.28 -4.90 23.64
C PHE A 130 7.14 -3.38 23.82
N ASP A 131 6.10 -2.99 24.55
CA ASP A 131 5.91 -1.63 25.07
C ASP A 131 6.28 -1.64 26.56
N SER A 132 7.41 -1.04 26.89
CA SER A 132 7.90 -0.96 28.26
C SER A 132 7.05 -0.07 29.16
N SER A 133 6.39 0.95 28.58
CA SER A 133 5.54 1.87 29.34
C SER A 133 4.28 1.19 29.85
N ARG A 134 3.75 0.24 29.07
CA ARG A 134 2.52 -0.50 29.40
C ARG A 134 2.79 -1.92 29.91
N LYS A 135 4.04 -2.40 29.78
CA LYS A 135 4.44 -3.79 30.01
C LYS A 135 3.65 -4.79 29.14
N ILE A 136 3.41 -4.43 27.87
CA ILE A 136 2.59 -5.21 26.94
C ILE A 136 3.46 -5.81 25.84
N PHE A 137 3.13 -7.03 25.41
CA PHE A 137 3.64 -7.63 24.19
C PHE A 137 2.57 -7.62 23.09
N ALA A 138 2.96 -7.23 21.88
CA ALA A 138 2.18 -7.46 20.68
C ALA A 138 2.89 -8.48 19.78
N TYR A 139 2.10 -9.36 19.16
CA TYR A 139 2.58 -10.42 18.31
C TYR A 139 1.96 -10.26 16.92
N PHE A 140 2.78 -10.20 15.89
CA PHE A 140 2.32 -10.16 14.51
C PHE A 140 2.41 -11.55 13.91
N ASN A 141 1.28 -12.20 13.65
CA ASN A 141 1.25 -13.41 12.84
C ASN A 141 0.83 -13.06 11.42
N LYS A 142 1.78 -13.08 10.48
CA LYS A 142 1.51 -12.84 9.06
C LYS A 142 1.51 -14.17 8.31
N ASN A 143 0.51 -15.02 8.59
CA ASN A 143 0.23 -16.18 7.75
C ASN A 143 -1.19 -16.09 7.17
N ASN A 144 -1.26 -16.12 5.84
CA ASN A 144 -2.46 -16.24 4.99
C ASN A 144 -3.61 -15.26 5.25
N ASN A 145 -3.70 -14.17 4.46
CA ASN A 145 -4.89 -13.32 4.17
C ASN A 145 -5.83 -12.93 5.32
N SER A 146 -5.43 -13.16 6.56
CA SER A 146 -6.17 -12.90 7.79
C SER A 146 -5.15 -12.62 8.88
N VAL A 147 -4.95 -11.34 9.18
CA VAL A 147 -4.10 -10.92 10.30
C VAL A 147 -4.94 -10.98 11.57
N HIS A 148 -4.56 -11.86 12.49
CA HIS A 148 -5.16 -11.96 13.81
C HIS A 148 -4.30 -11.24 14.84
N TRP A 149 -4.95 -10.44 15.70
CA TRP A 149 -4.29 -9.77 16.81
C TRP A 149 -4.53 -10.55 18.09
N CYS A 150 -3.46 -10.79 18.84
CA CYS A 150 -3.57 -11.23 20.23
C CYS A 150 -2.89 -10.20 21.14
N TYR A 151 -3.68 -9.64 22.04
CA TYR A 151 -3.19 -8.84 23.15
C TYR A 151 -2.88 -9.83 24.28
N ALA A 152 -1.65 -9.84 24.78
CA ALA A 152 -1.32 -10.59 25.98
C ALA A 152 -1.05 -9.59 27.11
N ASP A 153 -2.07 -9.36 27.95
CA ASP A 153 -1.95 -8.57 29.19
C ASP A 153 -1.06 -9.27 30.24
N LYS A 154 -0.65 -10.54 30.01
CA LYS A 154 0.28 -11.30 30.88
C LYS A 154 1.14 -12.23 30.04
N PRO A 155 2.43 -12.44 30.39
CA PRO A 155 3.37 -13.29 29.62
C PRO A 155 2.88 -14.74 29.42
N ASN A 156 1.92 -15.20 30.23
CA ASN A 156 1.49 -16.60 30.27
C ASN A 156 0.03 -16.82 29.81
N LYS A 157 -0.67 -15.78 29.33
CA LYS A 157 -2.05 -15.91 28.82
C LYS A 157 -2.24 -15.09 27.55
N LYS A 158 -2.48 -15.77 26.43
CA LYS A 158 -2.80 -15.18 25.13
C LYS A 158 -4.30 -14.87 25.10
N PHE A 159 -4.69 -13.61 24.95
CA PHE A 159 -6.08 -13.23 24.71
C PHE A 159 -6.20 -12.68 23.28
N LEU A 160 -7.15 -13.23 22.51
CA LEU A 160 -7.48 -12.73 21.18
C LEU A 160 -8.44 -11.54 21.37
N ILE A 161 -8.00 -10.30 21.15
CA ILE A 161 -8.84 -9.10 21.38
C ILE A 161 -9.24 -8.41 20.07
N ALA A 162 -8.64 -8.75 18.93
CA ALA A 162 -9.17 -8.32 17.64
C ALA A 162 -8.90 -9.36 16.55
N ALA A 163 -9.93 -10.10 16.16
CA ALA A 163 -10.03 -10.74 14.86
C ALA A 163 -11.10 -9.99 14.09
N ASN A 164 -10.79 -8.77 13.62
CA ASN A 164 -11.76 -8.01 12.84
C ASN A 164 -11.22 -7.82 11.43
N GLY A 165 -11.99 -8.28 10.44
CA GLY A 165 -11.73 -8.15 9.00
C GLY A 165 -11.80 -6.72 8.45
N ASN A 166 -11.45 -5.70 9.26
CA ASN A 166 -11.54 -4.28 8.92
C ASN A 166 -10.18 -3.56 8.95
N GLY A 167 -9.09 -4.24 9.32
CA GLY A 167 -7.74 -3.67 9.23
C GLY A 167 -7.06 -4.08 7.93
N TYR A 168 -6.31 -3.17 7.30
CA TYR A 168 -5.65 -3.41 6.02
C TYR A 168 -4.26 -2.75 6.00
N TRP A 169 -3.41 -3.28 5.13
CA TRP A 169 -2.14 -2.64 4.77
C TRP A 169 -2.42 -1.71 3.59
N ASP A 170 -2.10 -0.43 3.70
CA ASP A 170 -2.12 0.52 2.58
C ASP A 170 -0.72 0.77 2.01
N ALA A 171 0.31 0.40 2.78
CA ALA A 171 1.72 0.51 2.41
C ALA A 171 2.53 -0.67 2.97
N PRO A 172 3.73 -0.98 2.45
CA PRO A 172 4.59 -2.09 2.92
C PRO A 172 4.90 -2.06 4.42
N TYR A 173 4.85 -0.88 5.04
CA TYR A 173 5.25 -0.64 6.43
C TYR A 173 4.13 -0.08 7.29
N ARG A 174 2.92 0.09 6.73
CA ARG A 174 1.81 0.75 7.40
C ARG A 174 0.56 -0.12 7.47
N TYR A 175 0.10 -0.32 8.70
CA TYR A 175 -1.08 -1.13 8.97
C TYR A 175 -2.15 -0.29 9.66
N HIS A 176 -3.36 -0.23 9.09
CA HIS A 176 -4.49 0.52 9.65
C HIS A 176 -5.38 -0.35 10.54
N HIS A 177 -5.75 0.17 11.71
CA HIS A 177 -6.77 -0.38 12.60
C HIS A 177 -7.85 0.65 12.91
N ARG A 178 -8.89 0.23 13.63
CA ARG A 178 -10.07 1.07 13.93
C ARG A 178 -9.74 2.44 14.53
N ASN A 179 -8.64 2.54 15.28
CA ASN A 179 -8.31 3.74 16.07
C ASN A 179 -7.07 4.47 15.55
N GLY A 180 -6.42 3.99 14.48
CA GLY A 180 -5.09 4.47 14.13
C GLY A 180 -4.37 3.60 13.12
N TYR A 181 -3.04 3.73 13.10
CA TYR A 181 -2.18 2.90 12.28
C TYR A 181 -0.82 2.64 12.95
N PHE A 182 -0.19 1.54 12.57
CA PHE A 182 1.20 1.22 12.94
C PHE A 182 2.13 1.51 11.78
N ILE A 183 3.32 2.04 12.06
CA ILE A 183 4.41 2.22 11.10
C ILE A 183 5.67 1.47 11.57
N ASP A 184 6.28 0.68 10.68
CA ASP A 184 7.65 0.17 10.85
C ASP A 184 8.67 1.28 10.54
N LYS A 185 9.47 1.67 11.52
CA LYS A 185 10.51 2.71 11.38
C LYS A 185 11.87 2.12 11.00
N GLY A 186 11.95 0.80 10.83
CA GLY A 186 13.20 0.08 10.72
C GLY A 186 13.92 0.01 12.08
N HIS A 187 15.13 -0.57 12.09
CA HIS A 187 15.95 -0.70 13.30
C HIS A 187 15.23 -1.30 14.51
N ASN A 188 14.30 -2.24 14.27
CA ASN A 188 13.49 -2.87 15.31
C ASN A 188 12.53 -1.91 16.05
N ILE A 189 12.16 -0.78 15.47
CA ILE A 189 11.24 0.20 16.08
C ILE A 189 9.92 0.24 15.30
N TRP A 190 8.82 0.17 16.03
CA TRP A 190 7.46 0.35 15.52
C TRP A 190 6.77 1.49 16.26
N GLU A 191 5.94 2.26 15.57
CA GLU A 191 5.19 3.37 16.15
C GLU A 191 3.69 3.19 15.89
N GLU A 192 2.85 3.37 16.90
CA GLU A 192 1.40 3.48 16.75
C GLU A 192 1.00 4.95 16.74
N TYR A 193 0.16 5.33 15.78
CA TYR A 193 -0.40 6.66 15.65
C TYR A 193 -1.93 6.60 15.76
N GLN A 194 -2.50 7.50 16.55
CA GLN A 194 -3.95 7.69 16.65
C GLN A 194 -4.27 9.17 16.40
N ASN A 195 -5.17 9.46 15.46
CA ASN A 195 -5.45 10.83 15.00
C ASN A 195 -4.16 11.59 14.63
N ASP A 196 -3.27 10.92 13.88
CA ASP A 196 -1.96 11.42 13.43
C ASP A 196 -1.00 11.87 14.54
N LYS A 197 -1.24 11.45 15.79
CA LYS A 197 -0.36 11.69 16.93
C LYS A 197 0.28 10.38 17.37
N LEU A 198 1.60 10.42 17.63
CA LEU A 198 2.32 9.29 18.20
C LEU A 198 1.67 8.90 19.53
N TYR A 199 1.17 7.67 19.56
CA TYR A 199 0.46 7.10 20.70
C TYR A 199 1.34 6.14 21.50
N SER A 200 2.15 5.34 20.83
CA SER A 200 3.16 4.50 21.48
C SER A 200 4.31 4.12 20.54
N THR A 201 5.44 3.76 21.14
CA THR A 201 6.61 3.21 20.45
C THR A 201 6.89 1.82 21.00
N PHE A 202 7.14 0.87 20.11
CA PHE A 202 7.39 -0.52 20.42
C PHE A 202 8.76 -0.90 19.88
N THR A 203 9.48 -1.72 20.65
CA THR A 203 10.75 -2.28 20.18
C THR A 203 10.56 -3.77 19.91
N ARG A 204 11.09 -4.27 18.79
CA ARG A 204 11.14 -5.69 18.50
C ARG A 204 11.95 -6.38 19.57
N VAL A 205 11.35 -7.41 20.15
CA VAL A 205 12.03 -8.33 21.06
C VAL A 205 12.40 -9.55 20.24
N GLU A 206 13.62 -10.03 20.41
CA GLU A 206 14.03 -11.30 19.81
C GLU A 206 13.05 -12.40 20.26
N SER A 207 12.62 -13.23 19.31
CA SER A 207 11.83 -14.41 19.65
C SER A 207 12.71 -15.32 20.49
N ASP A 208 12.26 -15.65 21.71
CA ASP A 208 12.87 -16.72 22.49
C ASP A 208 12.83 -17.98 21.61
N ASN A 209 14.00 -18.45 21.14
CA ASN A 209 14.12 -19.69 20.39
C ASN A 209 13.70 -20.85 21.32
N ASN A 210 12.43 -21.25 21.24
CA ASN A 210 11.86 -22.41 21.91
C ASN A 210 11.21 -23.32 20.87
#